data_AF-F3C5M5-F1
#
_entry.id   AF-F3C5M5-F1
#
_cell.length_a   1.000
_cell.length_b   1.000
_cell.length_c   1.000
_cell.angle_alpha   90.00
_cell.angle_beta   90.00
_cell.angle_gamma   90.00
#
_symmetry.space_group_name_H-M   'P 1'
#
loop_
_entity.id
_entity.type
_entity.pdbx_description
1 polymer ?
#
loop_
_entity_poly.entity_id
_entity_poly.type
_entity_poly.pdbx_seq_one_letter_code
_entity_poly.pdbx_strand_id
1 'polypeptide(L)'
;EEDLQRAERYTLISKILGDWSYANPSVPEINEIVPLPPARLPTWDGKLKWIEERKANIPPPKPSEALIELLAKAMVLDPKTGKPMPGSPVYSKED
;
A
#
# COMPACT_ATOMS: atom_id res chain seq x y z
N GLU A 1 -11.02 18.29 30.06
CA GLU A 1 -10.85 16.84 29.91
C GLU A 1 -10.01 16.52 28.70
N GLU A 2 -8.90 15.81 28.88
CA GLU A 2 -8.18 15.20 27.78
C GLU A 2 -8.86 13.86 27.43
N ASP A 3 -9.21 13.67 26.15
CA ASP A 3 -9.82 12.43 25.66
C ASP A 3 -8.72 11.46 25.21
N LEU A 4 -8.08 10.80 26.18
CA LEU A 4 -6.95 9.89 25.93
C LEU A 4 -7.32 8.73 25.00
N GLN A 5 -8.51 8.15 25.15
CA GLN A 5 -8.97 7.04 24.31
C GLN A 5 -9.10 7.47 22.84
N ARG A 6 -9.55 8.69 22.59
CA ARG A 6 -9.61 9.28 21.25
C ARG A 6 -8.22 9.49 20.66
N ALA A 7 -7.29 10.01 21.46
CA ALA A 7 -5.90 10.18 21.04
C ALA A 7 -5.22 8.85 20.69
N GLU A 8 -5.46 7.80 21.48
CA GLU A 8 -4.99 6.44 21.21
C GLU A 8 -5.54 5.89 19.89
N ARG A 9 -6.84 6.10 19.61
CA ARG A 9 -7.43 5.69 18.31
C ARG A 9 -6.79 6.41 17.13
N TYR A 10 -6.62 7.73 17.22
CA TYR A 10 -5.92 8.48 16.17
C TYR A 10 -4.49 8.00 15.98
N THR A 11 -3.80 7.64 17.06
CA THR A 11 -2.43 7.09 17.00
C THR A 11 -2.41 5.75 16.28
N LEU A 12 -3.36 4.84 16.59
CA LEU A 12 -3.48 3.55 15.91
C LEU A 12 -3.80 3.72 14.41
N ILE A 13 -4.75 4.60 14.08
CA ILE A 13 -5.11 4.91 12.69
C ILE A 13 -3.88 5.47 11.96
N SER A 14 -3.18 6.43 12.54
CA SER A 14 -1.97 7.04 11.97
C SER A 14 -0.89 5.99 11.68
N LYS A 15 -0.63 5.08 12.63
CA LYS A 15 0.32 3.98 12.43
C LYS A 15 -0.08 3.09 11.26
N ILE A 16 -1.35 2.70 11.19
CA ILE A 16 -1.87 1.90 10.07
C ILE A 16 -1.70 2.63 8.73
N LEU A 17 -2.05 3.91 8.67
CA LEU A 17 -1.90 4.70 7.44
C LEU A 17 -0.42 4.85 7.04
N GLY A 18 0.48 4.96 8.01
CA GLY A 18 1.93 4.95 7.79
C GLY A 18 2.42 3.63 7.20
N ASP A 19 2.05 2.51 7.81
CA ASP A 19 2.42 1.15 7.37
C ASP A 19 1.93 0.86 5.94
N TRP A 20 0.79 1.43 5.55
CA TRP A 20 0.19 1.27 4.23
C TRP A 20 0.38 2.47 3.30
N SER A 21 1.23 3.43 3.64
CA SER A 21 1.38 4.70 2.89
C SER A 21 1.66 4.51 1.39
N TYR A 22 2.45 3.49 1.02
CA TYR A 22 2.76 3.12 -0.38
C TYR A 22 1.52 2.75 -1.22
N ALA A 23 0.41 2.46 -0.56
CA ALA A 23 -0.84 2.02 -1.16
C ALA A 23 -1.92 3.12 -1.21
N ASN A 24 -1.57 4.36 -0.82
CA ASN A 24 -2.47 5.51 -0.74
C ASN A 24 -3.75 5.21 0.06
N PRO A 25 -3.62 4.95 1.38
CA PRO A 25 -4.74 4.51 2.20
C PRO A 25 -5.71 5.65 2.52
N SER A 26 -6.99 5.31 2.70
CA SER A 26 -8.07 6.27 3.04
C SER A 26 -8.96 5.74 4.15
N VAL A 27 -9.54 6.65 4.95
CA VAL A 27 -10.45 6.31 6.05
C VAL A 27 -11.76 7.11 5.94
N PRO A 28 -12.65 6.80 4.97
CA PRO A 28 -13.93 7.48 4.83
C PRO A 28 -14.83 7.33 6.07
N GLU A 29 -14.68 6.23 6.82
CA GLU A 29 -15.42 5.90 8.04
C GLU A 29 -14.85 6.57 9.30
N ILE A 30 -13.96 7.58 9.19
CA ILE A 30 -13.26 8.16 10.35
C ILE A 30 -14.21 8.68 11.42
N ASN A 31 -15.36 9.23 11.03
CA ASN A 31 -16.39 9.72 11.95
C ASN A 31 -17.20 8.59 12.60
N GLU A 32 -17.24 7.39 12.00
CA GLU A 32 -17.82 6.19 12.61
C GLU A 32 -16.87 5.60 13.67
N ILE A 33 -15.56 5.80 13.53
CA ILE A 33 -14.54 5.27 14.45
C ILE A 33 -14.24 6.28 15.57
N VAL A 34 -14.13 7.56 15.23
CA VAL A 34 -13.67 8.66 16.12
C VAL A 34 -14.59 9.89 15.96
N PRO A 35 -15.87 9.81 16.35
CA PRO A 35 -16.85 10.90 16.16
C PRO A 35 -16.48 12.13 16.97
N LEU A 36 -16.51 13.34 16.40
CA LEU A 36 -16.07 14.56 17.10
C LEU A 36 -16.75 14.76 18.47
N PRO A 37 -16.02 15.30 19.48
CA PRO A 37 -16.59 15.57 20.80
C PRO A 37 -17.81 16.51 20.70
N PRO A 38 -18.84 16.35 21.57
CA PRO A 38 -18.87 15.54 22.81
C PRO A 38 -19.33 14.08 22.62
N ALA A 39 -19.40 13.58 21.38
CA ALA A 39 -19.86 12.22 21.13
C ALA A 39 -18.98 11.18 21.83
N ARG A 40 -19.63 10.15 22.40
CA ARG A 40 -18.93 9.01 23.00
C ARG A 40 -18.29 8.16 21.91
N LEU A 41 -17.13 7.59 22.21
CA LEU A 41 -16.45 6.69 21.29
C LEU A 41 -17.26 5.38 21.15
N PRO A 42 -17.61 4.97 19.91
CA PRO A 42 -18.29 3.71 19.67
C PRO A 42 -17.33 2.54 19.86
N THR A 43 -17.81 1.31 20.01
CA THR A 43 -16.94 0.13 19.99
C THR A 43 -16.25 -0.01 18.63
N TRP A 44 -14.94 -0.24 18.63
CA TRP A 44 -14.14 -0.42 17.41
C TRP A 44 -13.17 -1.59 17.60
N ASP A 45 -13.06 -2.43 16.58
CA ASP A 45 -12.24 -3.65 16.56
C ASP A 45 -10.79 -3.41 16.12
N GLY A 46 -10.43 -2.17 15.81
CA GLY A 46 -9.08 -1.80 15.37
C GLY A 46 -8.83 -2.00 13.87
N LYS A 47 -9.86 -2.32 13.07
CA LYS A 47 -9.74 -2.51 11.63
C LYS A 47 -10.31 -1.33 10.83
N LEU A 48 -9.79 -1.15 9.62
CA LEU A 48 -10.27 -0.17 8.65
C LEU A 48 -10.87 -0.91 7.46
N LYS A 49 -12.01 -0.43 6.94
CA LYS A 49 -12.70 -1.00 5.77
C LYS A 49 -11.74 -1.07 4.57
N TRP A 50 -10.94 -0.03 4.38
CA TRP A 50 -9.93 0.03 3.33
C TRP A 50 -8.92 -1.13 3.37
N ILE A 51 -8.49 -1.58 4.56
CA ILE A 51 -7.58 -2.73 4.67
C ILE A 51 -8.27 -4.01 4.22
N GLU A 52 -9.53 -4.20 4.63
CA GLU A 52 -10.29 -5.40 4.30
C GLU A 52 -10.54 -5.47 2.80
N GLU A 53 -10.97 -4.36 2.18
CA GLU A 53 -11.14 -4.22 0.74
C GLU A 53 -9.84 -4.52 -0.01
N ARG A 54 -8.72 -3.94 0.43
CA ARG A 54 -7.42 -4.17 -0.21
C ARG A 54 -6.96 -5.62 -0.12
N LYS A 55 -7.14 -6.27 1.04
CA LYS A 55 -6.78 -7.68 1.24
C LYS A 55 -7.70 -8.62 0.46
N ALA A 56 -8.96 -8.24 0.26
CA ALA A 56 -9.92 -8.98 -0.56
C ALA A 56 -9.70 -8.77 -2.07
N ASN A 57 -9.02 -7.69 -2.46
CA ASN A 57 -8.80 -7.38 -3.87
C ASN A 57 -7.87 -8.42 -4.54
N ILE A 58 -8.31 -8.94 -5.69
CA ILE A 58 -7.55 -9.91 -6.48
C ILE A 58 -6.42 -9.16 -7.19
N PRO A 59 -5.16 -9.61 -7.08
CA PRO A 59 -4.06 -8.99 -7.82
C PRO A 59 -4.37 -8.93 -9.32
N PRO A 60 -3.94 -7.88 -10.03
CA PRO A 60 -4.11 -7.82 -11.48
C PRO A 60 -3.51 -9.07 -12.13
N PRO A 61 -4.08 -9.53 -13.26
CA PRO A 61 -3.52 -10.66 -13.97
C PRO A 61 -2.08 -10.36 -14.36
N LYS A 62 -1.23 -11.40 -14.36
CA LYS A 62 0.15 -11.27 -14.85
C LYS A 62 0.13 -10.74 -16.29
N PRO A 63 1.06 -9.85 -16.67
CA PRO A 63 1.20 -9.43 -18.05
C PRO A 63 1.50 -10.63 -18.95
N SER A 64 1.15 -10.53 -20.23
CA SER A 64 1.44 -11.60 -21.19
C SER A 64 2.95 -11.78 -21.37
N GLU A 65 3.38 -13.02 -21.62
CA GLU A 65 4.80 -13.34 -21.87
C GLU A 65 5.37 -12.51 -23.02
N ALA A 66 4.58 -12.29 -24.08
CA ALA A 66 4.96 -11.44 -25.21
C ALA A 66 5.25 -9.99 -24.79
N LEU A 67 4.48 -9.43 -23.85
CA LEU A 67 4.72 -8.08 -23.33
C LEU A 67 5.99 -8.04 -22.47
N ILE A 68 6.20 -9.07 -21.64
CA ILE A 68 7.42 -9.21 -20.83
C ILE A 68 8.66 -9.24 -21.73
N GLU A 69 8.64 -10.06 -22.78
CA GLU A 69 9.74 -10.14 -23.73
C GLU A 69 10.00 -8.83 -24.46
N LEU A 70 8.94 -8.13 -24.89
CA LEU A 70 9.05 -6.86 -25.59
C LEU A 70 9.73 -5.81 -24.71
N LEU A 71 9.28 -5.66 -23.46
CA LEU A 71 9.84 -4.71 -22.52
C LEU A 71 11.27 -5.07 -22.10
N ALA A 72 11.54 -6.37 -21.89
CA ALA A 72 12.89 -6.84 -21.59
C ALA A 72 13.87 -6.52 -22.73
N LYS A 73 13.49 -6.80 -23.99
CA LYS A 73 14.31 -6.45 -25.16
C LYS A 73 14.53 -4.94 -25.28
N ALA A 74 13.47 -4.14 -25.07
CA ALA A 74 13.56 -2.68 -25.14
C ALA A 74 14.53 -2.08 -24.12
N MET A 75 14.63 -2.66 -22.93
CA MET A 75 15.54 -2.23 -21.87
C MET A 75 16.86 -3.03 -21.81
N VAL A 76 17.10 -3.93 -22.77
CA VAL A 76 18.26 -4.83 -22.81
C VAL A 76 18.40 -5.62 -21.49
N LEU A 77 17.31 -6.21 -21.04
CA LEU A 77 17.21 -7.06 -19.85
C LEU A 77 17.06 -8.53 -20.27
N ASP A 78 17.49 -9.44 -19.40
CA ASP A 78 17.19 -10.87 -19.53
C ASP A 78 15.67 -11.09 -19.35
N PRO A 79 14.94 -11.66 -20.33
CA PRO A 79 13.49 -11.80 -20.25
C PRO A 79 12.99 -12.75 -19.15
N LYS A 80 13.84 -13.68 -18.68
CA LYS A 80 13.46 -14.66 -17.65
C LYS A 80 13.67 -14.13 -16.23
N THR A 81 14.69 -13.30 -16.05
CA THR A 81 15.14 -12.85 -14.72
C THR A 81 14.95 -11.36 -14.49
N GLY A 82 14.75 -10.57 -15.55
CA GLY A 82 14.66 -9.11 -15.50
C GLY A 82 16.00 -8.41 -15.22
N LYS A 83 17.12 -9.16 -15.15
CA LYS A 83 18.43 -8.58 -14.84
C LYS A 83 18.99 -7.80 -16.03
N PRO A 84 19.67 -6.67 -15.80
CA PRO A 84 20.28 -5.91 -16.87
C PRO A 84 21.44 -6.68 -17.50
N MET A 85 21.46 -6.69 -18.83
CA MET A 85 22.57 -7.25 -19.61
C MET A 85 23.56 -6.14 -19.99
N PRO A 86 24.80 -6.49 -20.38
CA PRO A 86 25.77 -5.52 -20.90
C PRO A 86 25.17 -4.70 -22.04
N GLY A 87 25.18 -3.38 -21.91
CA GLY A 87 24.55 -2.46 -22.86
C GLY A 87 23.15 -1.98 -22.46
N SER A 88 22.60 -2.47 -21.34
CA SER A 88 21.40 -1.88 -20.73
C SER A 88 21.70 -0.50 -20.16
N PRO A 89 20.77 0.47 -20.28
CA PRO A 89 20.92 1.80 -19.67
C PRO A 89 20.99 1.75 -18.14
N VAL A 90 20.56 0.64 -17.53
CA VAL A 90 20.60 0.42 -16.07
C VAL A 90 21.64 -0.64 -15.67
N TYR A 91 22.56 -0.97 -16.59
CA TYR A 91 23.67 -1.88 -16.30
C TYR A 91 24.73 -1.16 -15.45
N SER A 92 24.77 -1.47 -14.16
CA SER A 92 25.91 -1.14 -13.31
C SER A 92 26.97 -2.24 -13.46
N LYS A 93 28.16 -1.88 -13.95
CA LYS A 93 29.34 -2.71 -13.69
C LYS A 93 29.64 -2.54 -12.21
N GLU A 94 29.37 -3.56 -11.41
CA GLU A 94 29.98 -3.64 -10.08
C GLU A 94 31.51 -3.64 -10.31
N ASP A 95 32.20 -2.62 -9.79
CA ASP A 95 33.66 -2.51 -9.77
C ASP A 95 34.29 -3.52 -8.79
#